data_AF-A0A381WAH5-F1
#
_entry.id   AF-A0A381WAH5-F1
#
_cell.length_a   1.000
_cell.length_b   1.000
_cell.length_c   1.000
_cell.angle_alpha   90.00
_cell.angle_beta   90.00
_cell.angle_gamma   90.00
#
_symmetry.space_group_name_H-M   'P 1'
#
loop_
_entity.id
_entity.type
_entity.pdbx_description
1 polymer ?
#
loop_
_entity_poly.entity_id
_entity_poly.type
_entity_poly.pdbx_seq_one_letter_code
_entity_poly.pdbx_strand_id
1 'polypeptide(L)' 'MKDELRDAIRKLCKRYPDKYWQNLDRERAYPDKFVGELTDAGYLACMIPEEFGGPGLGIREAAVI' A
#
# COMPACT_ATOMS: atom_id res chain seq x y z
N MET A 1 -15.99 0.59 -7.44
CA MET A 1 -15.39 1.03 -6.17
C MET A 1 -14.53 -0.03 -5.47
N LYS A 2 -15.08 -1.11 -4.86
CA LYS A 2 -14.24 -2.11 -4.14
C LYS A 2 -13.28 -2.88 -5.05
N ASP A 3 -13.73 -3.23 -6.25
CA ASP A 3 -12.89 -3.96 -7.20
C ASP A 3 -11.78 -3.08 -7.78
N GLU A 4 -12.02 -1.78 -7.93
CA GLU A 4 -11.01 -0.81 -8.38
C GLU A 4 -9.90 -0.63 -7.34
N LEU A 5 -10.23 -0.52 -6.05
CA LEU A 5 -9.24 -0.47 -4.96
C LEU A 5 -8.37 -1.74 -4.96
N ARG A 6 -9.02 -2.91 -5.02
CA ARG A 6 -8.31 -4.20 -5.03
C ARG A 6 -7.39 -4.32 -6.25
N ASP A 7 -7.85 -3.88 -7.41
CA ASP A 7 -7.06 -3.92 -8.64
C ASP A 7 -5.91 -2.91 -8.63
N ALA A 8 -6.10 -1.73 -8.02
CA ALA A 8 -5.04 -0.74 -7.84
C ALA A 8 -3.94 -1.28 -6.91
N ILE A 9 -4.30 -1.88 -5.76
CA ILE A 9 -3.35 -2.51 -4.84
C ILE A 9 -2.61 -3.66 -5.53
N ARG A 10 -3.32 -4.54 -6.25
CA ARG A 10 -2.68 -5.62 -7.03
C ARG A 10 -1.70 -5.10 -8.07
N LYS A 11 -2.03 -4.02 -8.77
CA LYS A 11 -1.12 -3.38 -9.74
C LYS A 11 0.13 -2.83 -9.06
N LEU A 12 0.00 -2.27 -7.86
CA LEU A 12 1.15 -1.83 -7.06
C LEU A 12 2.01 -3.02 -6.63
N CYS A 13 1.42 -4.04 -6.00
CA CYS A 13 2.16 -5.22 -5.54
C CYS A 13 2.89 -5.94 -6.67
N LYS A 14 2.33 -5.97 -7.89
CA LYS A 14 2.99 -6.56 -9.07
C LYS A 14 4.31 -5.88 -9.47
N ARG A 15 4.56 -4.63 -9.03
CA ARG A 15 5.85 -3.96 -9.25
C ARG A 15 6.98 -4.51 -8.36
N TYR A 16 6.64 -5.28 -7.33
CA TYR A 16 7.57 -5.82 -6.34
C TYR A 16 7.53 -7.35 -6.36
N PRO A 17 8.25 -7.99 -7.32
CA PRO A 17 8.26 -9.43 -7.48
C PRO A 17 9.00 -10.11 -6.32
N ASP A 18 8.86 -11.44 -6.19
CA ASP A 18 9.49 -12.25 -5.13
C ASP A 18 10.98 -11.94 -4.90
N LYS A 19 11.73 -11.66 -5.98
CA LYS A 19 13.16 -11.35 -5.87
C LYS A 19 13.44 -10.05 -5.10
N TYR A 20 12.55 -9.06 -5.16
CA TYR A 20 12.65 -7.85 -4.33
C TYR A 20 12.58 -8.22 -2.85
N TRP A 21 11.58 -9.02 -2.46
CA TRP A 21 11.37 -9.46 -1.09
C TRP A 21 12.48 -10.39 -0.59
N GLN A 22 12.94 -11.32 -1.41
CA GLN A 22 14.06 -12.22 -1.09
C GLN A 22 15.38 -11.47 -0.85
N ASN A 23 15.63 -10.39 -1.58
CA ASN A 23 16.81 -9.56 -1.37
C ASN A 23 16.71 -8.79 -0.04
N LEU A 24 15.56 -8.18 0.24
CA LEU A 24 15.32 -7.49 1.51
C LEU A 24 15.47 -8.42 2.72
N ASP A 25 14.90 -9.63 2.65
CA ASP A 25 15.02 -10.63 3.71
C ASP A 25 16.48 -11.00 3.98
N ARG A 26 17.24 -11.29 2.92
CA ARG A 26 18.68 -11.61 3.00
C ARG A 26 19.48 -10.50 3.64
N GLU A 27 19.14 -9.25 3.32
CA GLU A 27 19.82 -8.05 3.82
C GLU A 27 19.26 -7.57 5.17
N ARG A 28 18.18 -8.18 5.66
CA ARG A 28 17.38 -7.71 6.81
C ARG A 28 16.99 -6.23 6.68
N ALA A 29 16.66 -5.82 5.46
CA ALA A 29 16.37 -4.44 5.10
C ALA A 29 14.87 -4.14 5.13
N TYR A 30 14.53 -2.87 5.37
CA TYR A 30 13.16 -2.39 5.31
C TYR A 30 12.73 -2.15 3.85
N PRO A 31 11.47 -2.45 3.47
CA PRO A 31 10.97 -2.25 2.11
C PRO A 31 10.65 -0.77 1.82
N ASP A 32 11.61 0.15 1.98
CA ASP A 32 11.39 1.60 1.87
C ASP A 32 10.67 2.01 0.58
N LYS A 33 11.05 1.41 -0.55
CA LYS A 33 10.42 1.72 -1.85
C LYS A 33 8.95 1.34 -1.89
N PHE A 34 8.60 0.15 -1.40
CA PHE A 34 7.21 -0.33 -1.38
C PHE A 34 6.35 0.49 -0.43
N VAL A 35 6.86 0.77 0.76
CA VAL A 35 6.18 1.58 1.77
C VAL A 35 6.02 3.02 1.29
N GLY A 36 7.05 3.58 0.65
CA GLY A 36 6.99 4.89 0.00
C GLY A 36 5.87 4.95 -1.03
N GLU A 37 5.81 4.01 -1.97
CA GLU A 37 4.74 4.00 -2.99
C GLU A 37 3.34 3.80 -2.40
N LEU A 38 3.18 2.99 -1.35
CA LEU A 38 1.89 2.88 -0.64
C LEU A 38 1.51 4.19 0.08
N THR A 39 2.50 4.90 0.63
CA THR A 39 2.31 6.19 1.31
C THR A 39 1.91 7.26 0.32
N ASP A 40 2.64 7.38 -0.79
CA ASP A 40 2.39 8.36 -1.85
C ASP A 40 1.02 8.16 -2.51
N ALA A 41 0.56 6.91 -2.59
CA ALA A 41 -0.78 6.56 -3.07
C ALA A 41 -1.89 6.73 -2.00
N GLY A 42 -1.55 7.14 -0.78
CA GLY A 42 -2.50 7.41 0.31
C GLY A 42 -3.03 6.18 1.04
N TYR A 43 -2.52 4.97 0.74
CA TYR A 43 -3.07 3.73 1.28
C TYR A 43 -2.72 3.52 2.77
N LEU A 44 -1.53 3.94 3.21
CA LEU A 44 -1.13 3.82 4.62
C LEU A 44 -1.78 4.85 5.55
N ALA A 45 -2.45 5.85 4.98
CA ALA A 45 -3.26 6.84 5.70
C ALA A 45 -4.75 6.69 5.37
N CYS A 46 -5.18 5.56 4.80
CA CYS A 46 -6.51 5.41 4.19
C CYS A 46 -7.68 5.80 5.09
N MET A 47 -7.60 5.56 6.41
CA MET A 47 -8.67 5.87 7.37
C MET A 47 -8.56 7.27 8.01
N ILE A 48 -7.54 8.05 7.66
CA ILE A 48 -7.40 9.42 8.15
C ILE A 48 -8.50 10.27 7.49
N PRO A 49 -9.30 11.04 8.27
CA PRO A 49 -10.32 11.92 7.71
C PRO A 49 -9.77 12.95 6.72
N GLU A 50 -10.61 13.37 5.77
CA GLU A 50 -10.25 14.34 4.73
C GLU A 50 -9.84 15.71 5.32
N GLU A 51 -10.42 16.13 6.45
CA GLU A 51 -10.04 17.36 7.15
C GLU A 51 -8.58 17.36 7.64
N PHE A 52 -7.96 16.18 7.76
CA PHE A 52 -6.56 15.99 8.10
C PHE A 52 -5.70 15.57 6.90
N GLY A 53 -6.24 15.64 5.68
CA GLY A 53 -5.53 15.33 4.43
C GLY A 53 -5.48 13.85 4.07
N GLY A 54 -6.30 13.01 4.71
CA GLY A 54 -6.40 11.59 4.39
C GLY A 54 -7.57 11.22 3.47
N PRO A 55 -7.66 9.98 2.96
CA PRO A 55 -8.71 9.57 2.04
C PRO A 55 -10.09 9.29 2.67
N GLY A 56 -10.23 9.34 4.00
CA GLY A 56 -11.51 9.15 4.69
C GLY A 56 -12.16 7.78 4.49
N LEU A 57 -11.38 6.74 4.13
CA LEU A 57 -11.90 5.39 3.85
C LEU A 57 -12.25 4.64 5.14
N GLY A 58 -13.11 3.63 5.01
CA GLY A 58 -13.55 2.80 6.11
C GLY A 58 -12.65 1.59 6.37
N ILE A 59 -12.92 0.89 7.48
CA ILE A 59 -12.19 -0.32 7.89
C ILE A 59 -12.26 -1.46 6.86
N ARG A 60 -13.32 -1.48 6.04
CA ARG A 60 -13.48 -2.51 4.98
C ARG A 60 -12.50 -2.29 3.84
N GLU A 61 -12.22 -1.05 3.51
CA GLU A 61 -11.23 -0.67 2.50
C GLU A 61 -9.82 -0.88 3.05
N ALA A 62 -9.59 -0.53 4.32
CA ALA A 62 -8.33 -0.82 5.00
C ALA A 62 -7.99 -2.32 5.03
N ALA A 63 -8.98 -3.20 5.18
CA ALA A 63 -8.78 -4.66 5.13
C ALA A 63 -8.48 -5.21 3.73
N VAL A 64 -8.68 -4.42 2.67
CA VAL A 64 -8.35 -4.80 1.28
C VAL A 64 -6.92 -4.41 0.91
N ILE A 65 -6.39 -3.38 1.57
CA ILE A 65 -5.02 -2.86 1.43
C ILE A 65 -4.06 -3.79 2.14
#